data_AF-A0A959FK43-F1
#
_entry.id   AF-A0A959FK43-F1
#
_cell.length_a   1.000
_cell.length_b   1.000
_cell.length_c   1.000
_cell.angle_alpha   90.00
_cell.angle_beta   90.00
_cell.angle_gamma   90.00
#
_symmetry.space_group_name_H-M   'P 1'
#
loop_
_entity.id
_entity.type
_entity.pdbx_description
1 polymer ?
#
loop_
_entity_poly.entity_id
_entity_poly.type
_entity_poly.pdbx_seq_one_letter_code
_entity_poly.pdbx_strand_id
1 'polypeptide(L)' 'MSALSDKLKGNWKQIKGELKQRYAELTDNDLVYQEGQEDKLLGRLQEKLGKTKEDIKAEIDKLGS' A
#
# COMPACT_ATOMS: atom_id res chain seq x y z
N MET A 1 -17.96 4.69 0.17
CA MET A 1 -16.75 4.73 1.00
C MET A 1 -15.90 3.53 0.60
N SER A 2 -14.69 3.76 0.09
CA SER A 2 -13.81 2.66 -0.32
C SER A 2 -13.18 2.07 0.93
N ALA A 3 -13.51 0.83 1.28
CA ALA A 3 -12.98 0.12 2.46
C ALA A 3 -11.45 0.15 2.55
N LEU A 4 -10.77 0.29 1.40
CA LEU A 4 -9.32 0.44 1.31
C LEU A 4 -8.81 1.71 2.02
N SER A 5 -9.48 2.85 1.85
CA SER A 5 -9.06 4.13 2.43
C SER A 5 -9.14 4.09 3.96
N ASP A 6 -10.21 3.50 4.50
CA ASP A 6 -10.40 3.29 5.94
C ASP A 6 -9.35 2.30 6.51
N LYS A 7 -9.09 1.18 5.81
CA LYS A 7 -8.06 0.21 6.19
C LYS A 7 -6.66 0.82 6.18
N LEU A 8 -6.32 1.59 5.14
CA LEU A 8 -5.06 2.31 5.07
C LEU A 8 -4.95 3.29 6.24
N LYS A 9 -5.96 4.13 6.45
CA LYS A 9 -5.92 5.14 7.52
C LYS A 9 -5.71 4.54 8.93
N GLY A 10 -6.35 3.41 9.24
CA GLY A 10 -6.20 2.73 10.53
C GLY A 10 -4.97 1.83 10.65
N ASN A 11 -4.70 1.02 9.62
CA ASN A 11 -3.73 -0.08 9.68
C ASN A 11 -2.47 0.16 8.83
N TRP A 12 -2.27 1.35 8.25
CA TRP A 12 -1.15 1.61 7.33
C TRP A 12 0.21 1.22 7.90
N LYS A 13 0.46 1.52 9.17
CA LYS A 13 1.76 1.22 9.82
C LYS A 13 2.07 -0.28 9.78
N GLN A 14 1.05 -1.13 9.98
CA GLN A 14 1.19 -2.58 9.95
C GLN A 14 1.29 -3.09 8.51
N ILE A 15 0.41 -2.62 7.62
CA ILE A 15 0.42 -2.94 6.19
C ILE A 15 1.77 -2.58 5.56
N LYS A 16 2.33 -1.41 5.89
CA LYS A 16 3.65 -0.97 5.46
C LYS A 16 4.74 -1.94 5.91
N GLY A 17 4.70 -2.41 7.16
CA GLY A 17 5.67 -3.38 7.69
C GLY A 17 5.62 -4.69 6.92
N GLU A 18 4.43 -5.23 6.72
CA GLU A 18 4.16 -6.45 5.94
C GLU A 18 4.59 -6.32 4.47
N LEU A 19 4.26 -5.20 3.82
CA LEU A 19 4.69 -4.92 2.44
C LEU A 19 6.22 -4.90 2.33
N LYS A 20 6.91 -4.28 3.29
CA LYS A 20 8.38 -4.27 3.35
C LYS A 20 8.98 -5.66 3.55
N GLN A 21 8.33 -6.51 4.35
CA GLN A 21 8.77 -7.88 4.56
C GLN A 21 8.56 -8.76 3.33
N ARG A 22 7.44 -8.57 2.62
CA ARG A 22 7.13 -9.29 1.37
C ARG A 22 7.99 -8.83 0.21
N TYR A 23 8.24 -7.53 0.11
CA TYR A 23 8.94 -6.91 -1.01
C TYR A 23 10.20 -6.21 -0.51
N ALA A 24 11.33 -6.89 -0.61
CA ALA A 24 12.64 -6.36 -0.21
C ALA A 24 13.07 -5.11 -1.01
N GLU A 25 12.47 -4.89 -2.19
CA GLU A 25 12.66 -3.72 -3.04
C GLU A 25 11.95 -2.45 -2.53
N LEU A 26 10.94 -2.60 -1.65
CA LEU A 26 10.19 -1.47 -1.12
C LEU A 26 10.91 -0.83 0.06
N THR A 27 11.05 0.50 0.00
CA THR A 27 11.64 1.28 1.09
C THR A 27 10.59 2.05 1.87
N ASP A 28 11.01 2.65 2.99
CA ASP A 28 10.12 3.51 3.77
C ASP A 28 9.55 4.69 2.98
N ASN A 29 10.32 5.18 1.99
CA ASN A 29 9.98 6.32 1.13
C ASN A 29 8.91 5.97 0.08
N ASP A 30 8.94 4.73 -0.41
CA ASP A 30 7.94 4.23 -1.37
C ASP A 30 6.60 3.99 -0.69
N LEU A 31 6.65 3.60 0.59
CA LEU A 31 5.51 3.35 1.46
C LEU A 31 5.11 4.59 2.29
N VAL A 32 5.39 5.80 1.78
CA VAL A 32 4.86 7.03 2.39
C VAL A 32 3.41 7.19 1.96
N TYR A 33 2.51 7.02 2.91
CA TYR A 33 1.09 7.28 2.74
C TYR A 33 0.68 8.55 3.49
N GLN A 34 -0.16 9.33 2.84
CA GLN A 34 -0.90 10.44 3.43
C GLN A 34 -2.37 10.25 3.08
N GLU A 35 -3.25 10.63 4.01
CA GLU A 35 -4.69 10.54 3.81
C GLU A 35 -5.12 11.28 2.53
N GLY A 36 -5.90 10.59 1.68
CA GLY A 36 -6.31 11.11 0.37
C GLY A 36 -5.24 11.02 -0.72
N GLN A 37 -4.09 10.37 -0.46
CA GLN A 37 -3.04 10.10 -1.46
C GLN A 37 -2.92 8.61 -1.81
N GLU A 38 -4.00 7.83 -1.69
CA GLU A 38 -4.01 6.42 -2.07
C GLU A 38 -3.55 6.22 -3.51
N ASP A 39 -4.03 7.05 -4.45
CA ASP A 39 -3.64 6.96 -5.86
C ASP A 39 -2.15 7.19 -6.10
N LYS A 40 -1.53 8.11 -5.35
CA LYS A 40 -0.08 8.38 -5.44
C LYS A 40 0.73 7.23 -4.87
N LEU A 41 0.29 6.65 -3.76
CA LEU A 41 0.91 5.48 -3.15
C LEU A 41 0.84 4.28 -4.12
N LEU A 42 -0.35 4.00 -4.65
CA LEU A 42 -0.57 2.91 -5.61
C LEU A 42 0.25 3.11 -6.89
N GLY A 43 0.37 4.33 -7.39
CA GLY A 43 1.22 4.65 -8.53
C GLY A 43 2.70 4.34 -8.29
N ARG A 44 3.25 4.79 -7.15
CA ARG A 44 4.64 4.47 -6.78
C ARG A 44 4.88 2.98 -6.64
N LEU A 45 3.96 2.28 -5.97
CA LEU A 45 4.04 0.83 -5.78
C LEU A 45 3.94 0.10 -7.12
N GLN A 46 3.11 0.58 -8.06
CA GLN A 46 3.01 0.03 -9.40
C GLN A 46 4.35 0.15 -10.15
N GLU A 47 4.99 1.32 -10.10
CA GLU A 47 6.30 1.53 -10.74
C GLU A 47 7.42 0.72 -10.10
N LYS A 48 7.40 0.57 -8.77
CA LYS A 48 8.41 -0.21 -8.05
C LYS A 48 8.28 -1.71 -8.26
N LEU A 49 7.09 -2.24 -7.96
CA LEU A 49 6.81 -3.67 -8.00
C LEU A 49 6.55 -4.21 -9.41
N GLY A 50 6.36 -3.32 -10.39
CA GLY A 50 5.91 -3.69 -11.73
C GLY A 50 4.50 -4.31 -11.75
N LYS A 51 3.70 -4.07 -10.70
CA LYS A 51 2.37 -4.68 -10.52
C LYS A 51 1.25 -3.70 -10.87
N THR A 52 0.08 -4.22 -11.17
CA THR A 52 -1.09 -3.36 -11.41
C THR A 52 -1.56 -2.72 -10.10
N LYS A 53 -2.23 -1.57 -10.19
CA LYS A 53 -2.85 -0.94 -9.01
C LYS A 53 -3.86 -1.87 -8.32
N GLU A 54 -4.52 -2.73 -9.09
CA GLU A 54 -5.49 -3.71 -8.58
C GLU A 54 -4.82 -4.79 -7.74
N ASP A 55 -3.69 -5.34 -8.19
CA ASP A 55 -2.91 -6.31 -7.42
C ASP A 55 -2.45 -5.70 -6.09
N ILE A 56 -1.94 -4.47 -6.14
CA ILE A 56 -1.46 -3.76 -4.95
C ILE A 56 -2.63 -3.47 -4.00
N LYS A 57 -3.78 -3.05 -4.53
CA LYS A 57 -5.00 -2.88 -3.73
C LYS A 57 -5.41 -4.18 -3.05
N ALA A 58 -5.39 -5.30 -3.77
CA ALA A 58 -5.74 -6.61 -3.22
C ALA A 58 -4.75 -7.05 -2.13
N GLU A 59 -3.46 -6.76 -2.30
CA GLU A 59 -2.44 -7.04 -1.29
C GLU A 59 -2.68 -6.21 -0.02
N ILE A 60 -2.91 -4.90 -0.16
CA ILE A 60 -3.24 -4.00 0.95
C ILE A 60 -4.53 -4.44 1.65
N ASP A 61 -5.54 -4.83 0.87
CA ASP A 61 -6.82 -5.28 1.42
C ASP A 61 -6.70 -6.57 2.24
N LYS A 62 -5.86 -7.52 1.78
CA LYS A 62 -5.50 -8.74 2.51
C LYS A 62 -4.75 -8.46 3.81
N LEU A 63 -3.84 -7.48 3.80
CA LEU A 63 -3.01 -7.14 4.95
C LEU A 63 -3.74 -6.30 6.01
N GLY A 64 -4.75 -5.54 5.59
CA GLY A 64 -5.59 -4.72 6.46
C GLY A 64 -6.87 -5.40 6.95
N SER A 65 -7.05 -6.69 6.68
CA SER A 65 -8.22 -7.48 7.10
C SER A 65 -8.06 -8.19 8.43
#